data_AF-A0A938C270-F1
#
_entry.id   AF-A0A938C270-F1
#
_cell.length_a   1.000
_cell.length_b   1.000
_cell.length_c   1.000
_cell.angle_alpha   90.00
_cell.angle_beta   90.00
_cell.angle_gamma   90.00
#
_symmetry.space_group_name_H-M   'P 1'
#
loop_
_entity.id
_entity.type
_entity.pdbx_description
1 polymer ?
#
loop_
_entity_poly.entity_id
_entity_poly.type
_entity_poly.pdbx_seq_one_letter_code
_entity_poly.pdbx_strand_id
1 'polypeptide(L)'
;MQDDLAEGNAPEPISKSQHKRDMAALRDLGASLLELPQAQVEAIALPEKLAAALREARRITSHEARRRQVQYIGRLMRETDPEPIRAALAAATGRSA
;
A
#
# COMPACT_ATOMS: atom_id res chain seq x y z
N MET A 1 16.13 48.00 3.78
CA MET A 1 15.61 47.38 2.55
C MET A 1 15.22 45.98 2.98
N GLN A 2 13.92 45.68 2.97
CA GLN A 2 13.42 44.35 3.28
C GLN A 2 14.02 43.37 2.28
N ASP A 3 14.66 42.31 2.76
CA ASP A 3 14.82 41.07 2.00
C ASP A 3 14.11 39.99 2.81
N ASP A 4 12.85 39.87 2.42
CA ASP A 4 11.75 39.03 2.89
C ASP A 4 12.11 37.57 3.17
N LEU A 5 11.77 37.17 4.39
CA LEU A 5 10.87 36.06 4.75
C LEU A 5 11.05 34.70 4.04
N ALA A 6 11.18 33.69 4.90
CA ALA A 6 11.25 32.27 4.62
C ALA A 6 10.05 31.70 3.83
N GLU A 7 10.22 30.42 3.49
CA GLU A 7 9.17 29.45 3.13
C GLU A 7 8.96 29.16 1.63
N GLY A 8 10.01 28.63 1.00
CA GLY A 8 9.85 27.74 -0.15
C GLY A 8 9.88 26.28 0.29
N ASN A 9 8.79 25.77 0.88
CA ASN A 9 8.56 24.32 1.03
C ASN A 9 8.33 23.71 -0.37
N ALA A 10 9.38 23.64 -1.18
CA ALA A 10 9.39 22.84 -2.39
C ALA A 10 9.51 21.38 -1.95
N PRO A 11 8.59 20.47 -2.31
CA PRO A 11 8.78 19.06 -2.02
C PRO A 11 10.09 18.64 -2.69
N GLU A 12 11.07 18.23 -1.87
CA GLU A 12 12.35 17.73 -2.36
C GLU A 12 12.10 16.73 -3.49
N PRO A 13 12.87 16.75 -4.59
CA PRO A 13 12.69 15.79 -5.66
C PRO A 13 12.90 14.39 -5.09
N ILE A 14 11.79 13.66 -4.88
CA ILE A 14 11.78 12.29 -4.39
C ILE A 14 12.74 11.50 -5.29
N SER A 15 13.89 11.12 -4.72
CA SER A 15 14.92 10.41 -5.47
C SER A 15 14.32 9.15 -6.10
N LYS A 16 14.80 8.76 -7.29
CA LYS A 16 14.40 7.50 -7.95
C LYS A 16 14.48 6.30 -6.99
N SER A 17 15.42 6.36 -6.04
CA SER A 17 15.60 5.37 -4.97
C SER A 17 14.48 5.38 -3.91
N GLN A 18 13.93 6.55 -3.57
CA GLN A 18 12.81 6.67 -2.63
C GLN A 18 11.52 6.15 -3.27
N HIS A 19 11.23 6.54 -4.51
CA HIS A 19 10.04 6.05 -5.23
C HIS A 19 10.03 4.52 -5.35
N LYS A 20 11.20 3.91 -5.60
CA LYS A 20 11.35 2.45 -5.61
C LYS A 20 11.06 1.83 -4.24
N ARG A 21 11.51 2.44 -3.15
CA ARG A 21 11.25 1.97 -1.78
C ARG A 21 9.77 2.09 -1.42
N ASP A 22 9.13 3.19 -1.78
CA ASP A 22 7.70 3.40 -1.53
C ASP A 22 6.86 2.34 -2.27
N MET A 23 7.17 2.10 -3.55
CA MET A 23 6.51 1.06 -4.33
C MET A 23 6.73 -0.34 -3.75
N ALA A 24 7.91 -0.64 -3.21
CA ALA A 24 8.16 -1.90 -2.51
C ALA A 24 7.29 -2.00 -1.24
N ALA A 25 7.26 -0.94 -0.43
CA ALA A 25 6.47 -0.89 0.81
C ALA A 25 4.96 -1.03 0.56
N LEU A 26 4.43 -0.58 -0.59
CA LEU A 26 3.03 -0.79 -0.96
C LEU A 26 2.77 -2.24 -1.41
N ARG A 27 3.69 -2.85 -2.15
CA ARG A 27 3.58 -4.26 -2.54
C ARG A 27 3.64 -5.17 -1.33
N ASP A 28 4.53 -4.88 -0.39
CA ASP A 28 4.68 -5.62 0.86
C ASP A 28 3.43 -5.49 1.72
N LEU A 29 2.84 -4.29 1.80
CA LEU A 29 1.54 -4.08 2.45
C LEU A 29 0.44 -4.95 1.83
N GLY A 30 0.36 -4.96 0.50
CA GLY A 30 -0.57 -5.82 -0.23
C GLY A 30 -0.34 -7.31 0.00
N ALA A 31 0.91 -7.73 0.11
CA ALA A 31 1.27 -9.10 0.44
C ALA A 31 0.83 -9.47 1.87
N SER A 32 1.04 -8.60 2.86
CA SER A 32 0.58 -8.83 4.24
C SER A 32 -0.95 -8.94 4.33
N LEU A 33 -1.70 -8.18 3.53
CA LEU A 33 -3.16 -8.33 3.45
C LEU A 33 -3.59 -9.71 2.90
N LEU A 34 -2.77 -10.35 2.06
CA LEU A 34 -3.04 -11.69 1.56
C LEU A 34 -2.78 -12.77 2.62
N GLU A 35 -1.95 -12.49 3.62
CA GLU A 35 -1.67 -13.40 4.72
C GLU A 35 -2.77 -13.37 5.80
N LEU A 36 -3.51 -12.26 5.91
CA LEU A 36 -4.63 -12.17 6.84
C LEU A 36 -5.81 -13.07 6.43
N PRO A 37 -6.67 -13.48 7.39
CA PRO A 37 -7.96 -14.08 7.08
C PRO A 37 -8.87 -13.13 6.29
N GLN A 38 -9.68 -13.68 5.37
CA GLN A 38 -10.60 -12.89 4.53
C GLN A 38 -11.52 -11.98 5.36
N ALA A 39 -12.02 -12.45 6.50
CA ALA A 39 -12.88 -11.67 7.39
C ALA A 39 -12.18 -10.42 7.95
N GLN A 40 -10.88 -10.49 8.23
CA GLN A 40 -10.12 -9.32 8.69
C GLN A 40 -9.89 -8.32 7.55
N VAL A 41 -9.61 -8.81 6.34
CA VAL A 41 -9.46 -7.95 5.16
C VAL A 41 -10.75 -7.21 4.83
N GLU A 42 -11.91 -7.87 4.98
CA GLU A 42 -13.23 -7.27 4.79
C GLU A 42 -13.55 -6.21 5.84
N ALA A 43 -13.07 -6.38 7.08
CA ALA A 43 -13.23 -5.38 8.15
C ALA A 43 -12.45 -4.07 7.89
N ILE A 44 -11.42 -4.08 7.04
CA ILE A 44 -10.60 -2.90 6.70
C ILE A 44 -11.34 -1.93 5.75
N ALA A 45 -12.54 -2.29 5.25
CA ALA A 45 -13.35 -1.45 4.35
C ALA A 45 -12.56 -0.96 3.11
N LEU A 46 -11.87 -1.90 2.45
CA LEU A 46 -11.08 -1.61 1.26
C LEU A 46 -11.97 -1.20 0.07
N PRO A 47 -11.48 -0.36 -0.86
CA PRO A 47 -12.17 -0.11 -2.10
C PRO A 47 -12.41 -1.40 -2.88
N GLU A 48 -13.53 -1.47 -3.59
CA GLU A 48 -13.95 -2.64 -4.34
C GLU A 48 -12.86 -3.20 -5.27
N LYS A 49 -12.15 -2.30 -5.98
CA LYS A 49 -11.04 -2.69 -6.88
C LYS A 49 -9.91 -3.40 -6.14
N LEU A 50 -9.54 -2.92 -4.97
CA LEU A 50 -8.46 -3.48 -4.17
C LEU A 50 -8.90 -4.80 -3.53
N ALA A 51 -10.12 -4.87 -3.00
CA ALA A 51 -10.70 -6.10 -2.47
C ALA A 51 -10.81 -7.21 -3.54
N ALA A 52 -11.27 -6.86 -4.74
CA ALA A 52 -11.33 -7.78 -5.88
C ALA A 52 -9.93 -8.27 -6.27
N ALA A 53 -8.94 -7.36 -6.35
CA ALA A 53 -7.57 -7.72 -6.69
C ALA A 53 -6.93 -8.67 -5.67
N LEU A 54 -7.19 -8.47 -4.37
CA LEU A 54 -6.74 -9.35 -3.29
C LEU A 54 -7.40 -10.73 -3.37
N ARG A 55 -8.71 -10.79 -3.62
CA ARG A 55 -9.44 -12.06 -3.80
C ARG A 55 -8.88 -12.86 -4.96
N GLU A 56 -8.59 -12.21 -6.07
CA GLU A 56 -7.99 -12.84 -7.24
C GLU A 56 -6.57 -13.37 -6.92
N ALA A 57 -5.75 -12.58 -6.24
CA ALA A 57 -4.41 -12.99 -5.83
C ALA A 57 -4.38 -14.25 -4.95
N ARG A 58 -5.45 -14.52 -4.18
CA ARG A 58 -5.61 -15.76 -3.39
C ARG A 58 -5.96 -16.98 -4.24
N ARG A 59 -6.63 -16.79 -5.38
CA ARG A 59 -7.04 -17.88 -6.28
C ARG A 59 -5.93 -18.29 -7.24
N ILE A 60 -5.02 -17.38 -7.54
CA ILE A 60 -3.90 -17.64 -8.45
C ILE A 60 -2.92 -18.64 -7.82
N THR A 61 -2.73 -19.78 -8.49
CA THR A 61 -1.78 -20.82 -8.10
C THR A 61 -0.39 -20.62 -8.72
N SER A 62 -0.30 -19.94 -9.87
CA SER A 62 0.97 -19.67 -10.55
C SER A 62 1.75 -18.56 -9.88
N HIS A 63 3.01 -18.82 -9.53
CA HIS A 63 3.91 -17.85 -8.89
C HIS A 63 4.04 -16.54 -9.67
N GLU A 64 4.24 -16.62 -10.99
CA GLU A 64 4.44 -15.43 -11.83
C GLU A 64 3.14 -14.62 -11.96
N ALA A 65 1.99 -15.29 -12.10
CA ALA A 65 0.70 -14.61 -12.13
C ALA A 65 0.40 -13.95 -10.77
N ARG A 66 0.68 -14.62 -9.65
CA ARG A 66 0.50 -14.04 -8.31
C ARG A 66 1.40 -12.83 -8.10
N ARG A 67 2.66 -12.91 -8.54
CA ARG A 67 3.61 -11.80 -8.49
C ARG A 67 3.14 -10.59 -9.30
N ARG A 68 2.58 -10.79 -10.49
CA ARG A 68 1.99 -9.70 -11.29
C ARG A 68 0.77 -9.10 -10.60
N GLN A 69 -0.06 -9.93 -9.99
CA GLN A 69 -1.23 -9.47 -9.25
C GLN A 69 -0.84 -8.63 -8.02
N VAL A 70 0.19 -9.02 -7.26
CA VAL A 70 0.72 -8.21 -6.14
C VAL A 70 1.29 -6.88 -6.62
N GLN A 71 1.93 -6.83 -7.79
CA GLN A 71 2.38 -5.56 -8.38
C GLN A 71 1.19 -4.66 -8.75
N TYR A 72 0.11 -5.23 -9.29
CA TYR A 72 -1.11 -4.50 -9.57
C TYR A 72 -1.78 -3.97 -8.29
N ILE A 73 -1.83 -4.79 -7.24
CA ILE A 73 -2.27 -4.37 -5.89
C ILE A 73 -1.44 -3.19 -5.39
N GLY A 74 -0.10 -3.25 -5.49
CA GLY A 74 0.77 -2.15 -5.07
C GLY A 74 0.54 -0.86 -5.87
N ARG A 75 0.16 -0.97 -7.15
CA ARG A 75 -0.28 0.19 -7.95
C ARG A 75 -1.63 0.73 -7.46
N LEU A 76 -2.62 -0.12 -7.23
CA LEU A 76 -3.93 0.28 -6.70
C LEU A 76 -3.83 0.95 -5.33
N MET A 77 -2.91 0.50 -4.47
CA MET A 77 -2.61 1.12 -3.18
C MET A 77 -1.92 2.49 -3.27
N ARG A 78 -1.45 2.89 -4.45
CA ARG A 78 -1.02 4.27 -4.69
C ARG A 78 -2.19 5.14 -5.13
N GLU A 79 -3.13 4.54 -5.86
CA GLU A 79 -4.35 5.20 -6.34
C GLU A 79 -5.40 5.35 -5.22
N THR A 80 -5.34 4.48 -4.22
CA THR A 80 -6.14 4.53 -2.98
C THR A 80 -5.23 4.94 -1.84
N ASP A 81 -5.61 5.90 -1.00
CA ASP A 81 -4.83 6.28 0.18
C ASP A 81 -4.45 5.04 1.03
N PRO A 82 -3.15 4.68 1.13
CA PRO A 82 -2.73 3.47 1.82
C PRO A 82 -2.66 3.65 3.35
N GLU A 83 -2.70 4.87 3.89
CA GLU A 83 -2.56 5.05 5.33
C GLU A 83 -3.66 4.41 6.20
N PRO A 84 -4.96 4.58 5.90
CA PRO A 84 -5.99 3.89 6.67
C PRO A 84 -5.84 2.37 6.62
N ILE A 85 -5.34 1.84 5.49
CA ILE A 85 -5.08 0.41 5.30
C ILE A 85 -3.91 -0.05 6.17
N ARG A 86 -2.83 0.74 6.25
CA ARG A 86 -1.68 0.48 7.13
C ARG A 86 -2.11 0.44 8.59
N ALA A 87 -2.86 1.44 9.04
CA ALA A 87 -3.35 1.52 10.41
C ALA A 87 -4.26 0.32 10.76
N ALA A 88 -5.18 -0.03 9.87
CA ALA A 88 -6.09 -1.15 10.08
C ALA A 88 -5.35 -2.51 10.06
N LEU A 89 -4.34 -2.67 9.20
CA LEU A 89 -3.47 -3.85 9.20
C LEU A 89 -2.66 -3.96 10.50
N ALA A 90 -2.13 -2.85 11.02
CA ALA A 90 -1.42 -2.82 12.29
C ALA A 90 -2.32 -3.26 13.45
N ALA A 91 -3.55 -2.73 13.50
CA ALA A 91 -4.56 -3.13 14.48
C ALA A 91 -4.94 -4.63 14.37
N ALA A 92 -5.11 -5.14 13.15
CA ALA A 92 -5.49 -6.53 12.90
C ALA A 92 -4.36 -7.53 13.24
N THR A 93 -3.10 -7.16 13.02
CA THR A 93 -1.95 -8.02 13.32
C THR A 93 -1.50 -7.98 14.79
N GLY A 94 -2.13 -7.14 15.62
CA GLY A 94 -1.81 -7.05 17.05
C GLY A 94 -0.39 -6.61 17.36
N ARG A 95 0.36 -6.09 16.36
CA ARG A 95 1.66 -5.44 16.58
C ARG A 95 1.41 -4.05 17.16
N SER A 96 1.00 -4.06 18.43
CA SER A 96 1.17 -2.94 19.33
C SER A 96 2.67 -2.84 19.61
N ALA A 97 3.34 -1.84 19.02
CA ALA A 97 4.65 -1.39 19.45
C ALA A 97 4.69 0.13 19.29
#